data_AF-A0A6S6TGU7-F1
#
_entry.id   AF-A0A6S6TGU7-F1
#
_cell.length_a   1.000
_cell.length_b   1.000
_cell.length_c   1.000
_cell.angle_alpha   90.00
_cell.angle_beta   90.00
_cell.angle_gamma   90.00
#
_symmetry.space_group_name_H-M   'P 1'
#
loop_
_entity.id
_entity.type
_entity.pdbx_description
1 polymer ?
#
loop_
_entity_poly.entity_id
_entity_poly.type
_entity_poly.pdbx_seq_one_letter_code
_entity_poly.pdbx_strand_id
1 'polypeptide(L)'
;TDQPIKRSRKRVIIRRDELPAAKLATTKAPPKPKPKPKPKPKKKPASPAPKKPTISPSDIRLDNLNASLNAFDVWREFRPLVIGVEKEVFQHIAKHSLSSSKNVAQRLLRQHVQDERYQRNLKSGRGRYHLDGTAVSG
;
A
#
# COMPACT_ATOMS: atom_id res chain seq x y z
N THR A 1 9.54 33.41 27.24
CA THR A 1 8.47 33.47 26.23
C THR A 1 8.34 32.10 25.60
N ASP A 2 7.41 31.28 26.08
CA ASP A 2 7.16 29.96 25.51
C ASP A 2 5.68 29.60 25.75
N GLN A 3 4.91 29.45 24.68
CA GLN A 3 3.55 28.94 24.70
C GLN A 3 3.53 27.57 24.03
N PRO A 4 2.91 26.55 24.65
CA PRO A 4 2.41 25.41 23.89
C PRO A 4 0.88 25.35 23.88
N ILE A 5 0.30 25.64 22.70
CA ILE A 5 -1.11 25.41 22.36
C ILE A 5 -1.38 23.90 22.31
N LYS A 6 -2.05 23.35 23.34
CA LYS A 6 -2.59 21.98 23.34
C LYS A 6 -3.98 21.96 22.73
N ARG A 7 -4.12 21.48 21.48
CA ARG A 7 -5.43 21.11 20.90
C ARG A 7 -5.51 19.60 20.70
N SER A 8 -5.91 18.91 21.75
CA SER A 8 -6.40 17.52 21.66
C SER A 8 -7.77 17.52 20.98
N ARG A 9 -7.85 17.03 19.74
CA ARG A 9 -9.13 16.68 19.09
C ARG A 9 -9.12 15.19 18.76
N LYS A 10 -9.18 14.35 19.79
CA LYS A 10 -9.40 12.91 19.60
C LYS A 10 -10.89 12.64 19.64
N ARG A 11 -11.53 12.50 18.48
CA ARG A 11 -12.88 11.93 18.38
C ARG A 11 -12.76 10.42 18.61
N VAL A 12 -13.15 9.95 19.79
CA VAL A 12 -13.23 8.53 20.11
C VAL A 12 -14.42 7.94 19.35
N ILE A 13 -14.16 7.09 18.37
CA ILE A 13 -15.18 6.31 17.66
C ILE A 13 -15.36 5.01 18.46
N ILE A 14 -16.39 4.94 19.30
CA ILE A 14 -16.78 3.69 19.96
C ILE A 14 -17.44 2.80 18.88
N ARG A 15 -16.76 1.73 18.47
CA ARG A 15 -17.32 0.72 17.56
C ARG A 15 -18.27 -0.17 18.37
N ARG A 16 -19.42 -0.49 17.80
CA ARG A 16 -20.50 -1.29 18.41
C ARG A 16 -20.17 -2.78 18.60
N ASP A 17 -18.89 -3.13 18.63
CA ASP A 17 -18.41 -4.52 18.79
C ASP A 17 -17.94 -4.83 20.22
N GLU A 18 -17.95 -3.86 21.15
CA GLU A 18 -17.54 -4.07 22.55
C GLU A 18 -18.73 -4.38 23.48
N LEU A 19 -19.59 -5.33 23.10
CA LEU A 19 -20.49 -5.98 24.05
C LEU A 19 -20.15 -7.48 24.11
N PRO A 20 -19.58 -7.99 25.22
CA PRO A 20 -19.24 -9.41 25.33
C PRO A 20 -20.52 -10.26 25.36
N ALA A 21 -20.67 -11.12 24.34
CA ALA A 21 -21.70 -12.14 24.27
C ALA A 21 -21.30 -13.35 25.13
N ALA A 22 -21.75 -13.39 26.39
CA ALA A 22 -21.63 -14.57 27.24
C ALA A 22 -22.93 -15.39 27.20
N LYS A 23 -22.83 -16.57 26.59
CA LYS A 23 -23.85 -17.64 26.57
C LYS A 23 -23.84 -18.37 27.93
N LEU A 24 -25.01 -18.62 28.52
CA LEU A 24 -25.19 -19.71 29.49
C LEU A 24 -26.41 -20.55 29.11
N ALA A 25 -26.25 -21.87 29.28
CA ALA A 25 -27.11 -22.94 28.78
C ALA A 25 -28.10 -23.46 29.85
N THR A 26 -29.25 -23.96 29.37
CA THR A 26 -30.15 -25.06 29.84
C THR A 26 -30.48 -25.21 31.36
N THR A 27 -31.74 -25.37 31.79
CA THR A 27 -32.56 -26.59 31.69
C THR A 27 -34.03 -26.39 32.15
N LYS A 28 -34.89 -27.34 31.75
CA LYS A 28 -36.24 -27.77 32.24
C LYS A 28 -37.48 -27.37 31.39
N ALA A 29 -38.36 -28.36 31.23
CA ALA A 29 -39.39 -28.56 30.18
C ALA A 29 -40.85 -28.28 30.67
N PRO A 30 -41.94 -28.68 29.95
CA PRO A 30 -42.73 -27.92 28.95
C PRO A 30 -44.22 -27.68 29.37
N PRO A 31 -45.02 -26.89 28.60
CA PRO A 31 -46.21 -27.50 27.94
C PRO A 31 -46.67 -26.89 26.57
N LYS A 32 -47.01 -27.79 25.63
CA LYS A 32 -48.07 -27.87 24.57
C LYS A 32 -48.59 -26.64 23.73
N PRO A 33 -49.17 -26.88 22.52
CA PRO A 33 -48.77 -26.22 21.27
C PRO A 33 -49.77 -25.19 20.70
N LYS A 34 -49.27 -24.22 19.90
CA LYS A 34 -50.09 -23.36 19.01
C LYS A 34 -49.42 -23.17 17.63
N PRO A 35 -50.19 -22.97 16.55
CA PRO A 35 -49.79 -23.32 15.19
C PRO A 35 -48.85 -22.29 14.53
N LYS A 36 -47.98 -22.79 13.63
CA LYS A 36 -46.93 -22.05 12.92
C LYS A 36 -47.50 -20.93 12.02
N PRO A 37 -47.04 -19.67 12.15
CA PRO A 37 -47.17 -18.70 11.07
C PRO A 37 -46.06 -18.95 10.03
N LYS A 38 -46.44 -19.01 8.74
CA LYS A 38 -45.53 -19.19 7.60
C LYS A 38 -44.40 -18.13 7.61
N PRO A 39 -43.14 -18.50 7.32
CA PRO A 39 -42.04 -17.54 7.31
C PRO A 39 -42.18 -16.58 6.13
N LYS A 40 -42.30 -15.28 6.42
CA LYS A 40 -42.16 -14.23 5.39
C LYS A 40 -40.74 -14.26 4.81
N PRO A 41 -40.56 -14.14 3.49
CA PRO A 41 -39.23 -14.13 2.88
C PRO A 41 -38.45 -12.92 3.39
N LYS A 42 -37.34 -13.18 4.09
CA LYS A 42 -36.40 -12.14 4.52
C LYS A 42 -35.79 -11.52 3.27
N LYS A 43 -36.11 -10.25 2.98
CA LYS A 43 -35.39 -9.44 1.98
C LYS A 43 -33.90 -9.50 2.31
N LYS A 44 -33.09 -9.99 1.36
CA LYS A 44 -31.63 -9.93 1.47
C LYS A 44 -31.21 -8.46 1.60
N PRO A 45 -30.32 -8.09 2.53
CA PRO A 45 -29.82 -6.73 2.60
C PRO A 45 -29.14 -6.37 1.28
N ALA A 46 -29.46 -5.21 0.74
CA ALA A 46 -28.86 -4.71 -0.49
C ALA A 46 -27.33 -4.63 -0.32
N SER A 47 -26.60 -5.21 -1.25
CA SER A 47 -25.14 -5.13 -1.29
C SER A 47 -24.70 -3.66 -1.33
N PRO A 48 -23.75 -3.23 -0.48
CA PRO A 48 -23.32 -1.85 -0.42
C PRO A 48 -22.72 -1.45 -1.77
N ALA A 49 -23.07 -0.25 -2.24
CA ALA A 49 -22.60 0.29 -3.51
C ALA A 49 -21.05 0.30 -3.58
N PRO A 50 -20.46 0.06 -4.76
CA PRO A 50 -19.01 0.00 -4.92
C PRO A 50 -18.40 1.34 -4.51
N LYS A 51 -17.50 1.29 -3.52
CA LYS A 51 -16.75 2.47 -3.07
C LYS A 51 -15.77 2.87 -4.18
N LYS A 52 -15.69 4.17 -4.48
CA LYS A 52 -14.71 4.71 -5.42
C LYS A 52 -13.30 4.27 -4.99
N PRO A 53 -12.41 3.89 -5.92
CA PRO A 53 -11.05 3.48 -5.57
C PRO A 53 -10.31 4.66 -4.92
N THR A 54 -9.99 4.52 -3.63
CA THR A 54 -9.17 5.48 -2.90
C THR A 54 -7.71 5.18 -3.19
N ILE A 55 -7.05 6.04 -3.96
CA ILE A 55 -5.61 5.94 -4.19
C ILE A 55 -4.89 6.26 -2.88
N SER A 56 -3.96 5.40 -2.46
CA SER A 56 -3.23 5.63 -1.22
C SER A 56 -2.16 6.73 -1.43
N PRO A 57 -1.85 7.55 -0.41
CA PRO A 57 -0.81 8.58 -0.53
C PRO A 57 0.59 7.99 -0.77
N SER A 58 0.81 6.71 -0.43
CA SER A 58 2.04 6.00 -0.80
C SER A 58 2.14 5.74 -2.30
N ASP A 59 1.02 5.42 -2.96
CA ASP A 59 1.02 5.15 -4.40
C ASP A 59 1.25 6.45 -5.18
N ILE A 60 0.62 7.56 -4.76
CA ILE A 60 0.87 8.89 -5.34
C ILE A 60 2.36 9.25 -5.27
N ARG A 61 3.00 8.99 -4.13
CA ARG A 61 4.45 9.25 -3.95
C ARG A 61 5.32 8.32 -4.81
N LEU A 62 4.90 7.07 -4.98
CA LEU A 62 5.58 6.10 -5.82
C LEU A 62 5.53 6.54 -7.29
N ASP A 63 4.37 6.97 -7.77
CA ASP A 63 4.19 7.47 -9.14
C ASP A 63 5.03 8.72 -9.40
N ASN A 64 5.05 9.67 -8.45
CA ASN A 64 5.88 10.86 -8.55
C ASN A 64 7.38 10.53 -8.58
N LEU A 65 7.83 9.57 -7.74
CA LEU A 65 9.22 9.13 -7.76
C LEU A 65 9.56 8.45 -9.09
N ASN A 66 8.68 7.58 -9.59
CA ASN A 66 8.87 6.90 -10.86
C ASN A 66 8.93 7.90 -12.04
N ALA A 67 8.05 8.91 -12.05
CA ALA A 67 8.07 9.97 -13.05
C ALA A 67 9.40 10.74 -13.04
N SER A 68 9.95 11.02 -11.85
CA SER A 68 11.25 11.68 -11.73
C SER A 68 12.40 10.80 -12.22
N LEU A 69 12.36 9.49 -11.92
CA LEU A 69 13.40 8.55 -12.36
C LEU A 69 13.33 8.23 -13.85
N ASN A 70 12.17 8.38 -14.50
CA ASN A 70 12.05 8.25 -15.96
C ASN A 70 12.86 9.28 -16.76
N ALA A 71 13.41 10.30 -16.11
CA ALA A 71 14.37 11.22 -16.73
C ALA A 71 15.72 10.54 -17.04
N PHE A 72 16.06 9.45 -16.36
CA PHE A 72 17.29 8.69 -16.61
C PHE A 72 17.06 7.62 -17.66
N ASP A 73 17.88 7.62 -18.72
CA ASP A 73 17.78 6.64 -19.80
C ASP A 73 17.94 5.20 -19.30
N VAL A 74 18.84 4.99 -18.32
CA VAL A 74 19.06 3.69 -17.67
C VAL A 74 17.79 3.14 -17.05
N TRP A 75 17.01 4.01 -16.40
CA TRP A 75 15.74 3.65 -15.77
C TRP A 75 14.65 3.41 -16.82
N ARG A 76 14.52 4.31 -17.81
CA ARG A 76 13.52 4.20 -18.89
C ARG A 76 13.69 2.93 -19.72
N GLU A 77 14.93 2.56 -19.99
CA GLU A 77 15.28 1.39 -20.79
C GLU A 77 15.39 0.10 -19.98
N PHE A 78 15.18 0.14 -18.66
CA PHE A 78 15.32 -1.00 -17.76
C PHE A 78 16.71 -1.67 -17.89
N ARG A 79 17.76 -0.86 -17.95
CA ARG A 79 19.14 -1.37 -18.02
C ARG A 79 19.53 -2.00 -16.67
N PRO A 80 20.42 -3.00 -16.65
CA PRO A 80 20.86 -3.63 -15.40
C PRO A 80 21.51 -2.61 -14.47
N LEU A 81 20.98 -2.48 -13.25
CA LEU A 81 21.46 -1.50 -12.28
C LEU A 81 22.59 -2.05 -11.40
N VAL A 82 23.42 -1.14 -10.92
CA VAL A 82 24.51 -1.43 -9.98
C VAL A 82 23.97 -1.77 -8.60
N ILE A 83 24.70 -2.63 -7.90
CA ILE A 83 24.41 -2.96 -6.50
C ILE A 83 24.62 -1.68 -5.67
N GLY A 84 23.59 -1.24 -4.96
CA GLY A 84 23.66 -0.03 -4.15
C GLY A 84 23.18 1.25 -4.85
N VAL A 85 22.56 1.15 -6.03
CA VAL A 85 21.88 2.28 -6.71
C VAL A 85 20.84 3.00 -5.83
N GLU A 86 20.36 2.34 -4.78
CA GLU A 86 19.53 2.95 -3.74
C GLU A 86 20.11 4.27 -3.21
N LYS A 87 21.44 4.35 -3.01
CA LYS A 87 22.09 5.56 -2.51
C LYS A 87 21.94 6.73 -3.48
N GLU A 88 22.10 6.46 -4.78
CA GLU A 88 21.94 7.45 -5.85
C GLU A 88 20.47 7.91 -5.96
N VAL A 89 19.52 6.97 -5.85
CA VAL A 89 18.08 7.30 -5.81
C VAL A 89 17.77 8.19 -4.60
N PHE A 90 18.35 7.94 -3.42
CA PHE A 90 18.15 8.80 -2.24
C PHE A 90 18.79 10.17 -2.39
N GLN A 91 19.97 10.26 -3.01
CA GLN A 91 20.59 11.55 -3.34
C GLN A 91 19.71 12.34 -4.31
N HIS A 92 19.12 11.68 -5.30
CA HIS A 92 18.18 12.30 -6.24
C HIS A 92 16.91 12.79 -5.54
N ILE A 93 16.33 11.98 -4.65
CA ILE A 93 15.18 12.37 -3.82
C ILE A 93 15.48 13.62 -2.99
N ALA A 94 16.67 13.67 -2.37
CA ALA A 94 17.10 14.82 -1.57
C ALA A 94 17.30 16.07 -2.44
N LYS A 95 17.96 15.93 -3.60
CA LYS A 95 18.22 17.02 -4.54
C LYS A 95 16.94 17.64 -5.10
N HIS A 96 15.95 16.82 -5.41
CA HIS A 96 14.66 17.26 -5.95
C HIS A 96 13.59 17.51 -4.88
N SER A 97 13.95 17.42 -3.59
CA SER A 97 13.02 17.60 -2.46
C SER A 97 11.74 16.77 -2.58
N LEU A 98 11.84 15.54 -3.09
CA LEU A 98 10.69 14.66 -3.26
C LEU A 98 10.24 14.14 -1.90
N SER A 99 8.93 14.15 -1.64
CA SER A 99 8.34 13.63 -0.39
C SER A 99 8.30 12.09 -0.35
N SER A 100 9.37 11.41 -0.78
CA SER A 100 9.42 9.95 -0.91
C SER A 100 10.15 9.32 0.27
N SER A 101 9.54 8.32 0.90
CA SER A 101 10.17 7.59 2.01
C SER A 101 11.06 6.44 1.52
N LYS A 102 11.96 5.96 2.38
CA LYS A 102 12.79 4.77 2.12
C LYS A 102 11.99 3.57 1.61
N ASN A 103 10.83 3.31 2.21
CA ASN A 103 9.97 2.20 1.82
C ASN A 103 9.37 2.37 0.42
N VAL A 104 9.07 3.60 0.01
CA VAL A 104 8.56 3.90 -1.34
C VAL A 104 9.66 3.66 -2.38
N ALA A 105 10.87 4.16 -2.14
CA ALA A 105 12.02 3.93 -3.03
C ALA A 105 12.34 2.44 -3.17
N GLN A 106 12.39 1.70 -2.05
CA GLN A 106 12.63 0.26 -2.08
C GLN A 106 11.49 -0.52 -2.76
N ARG A 107 10.23 -0.14 -2.53
CA ARG A 107 9.09 -0.75 -3.24
C ARG A 107 9.19 -0.51 -4.74
N LEU A 108 9.52 0.71 -5.16
CA LEU A 108 9.71 1.06 -6.56
C LEU A 108 10.85 0.27 -7.21
N LEU A 109 12.00 0.17 -6.54
CA LEU A 109 13.14 -0.62 -7.02
C LEU A 109 12.79 -2.10 -7.16
N ARG A 110 12.09 -2.69 -6.19
CA ARG A 110 11.61 -4.08 -6.29
C ARG A 110 10.70 -4.25 -7.51
N GLN A 111 9.77 -3.33 -7.72
CA GLN A 111 8.87 -3.36 -8.87
C GLN A 111 9.63 -3.24 -10.20
N HIS A 112 10.63 -2.36 -10.25
CA HIS A 112 11.46 -2.16 -11.45
C HIS A 112 12.28 -3.40 -11.80
N VAL A 113 12.92 -4.02 -10.81
CA VAL A 113 13.74 -5.23 -11.01
C VAL A 113 12.90 -6.45 -11.37
N GLN A 114 11.66 -6.53 -10.88
CA GLN A 114 10.73 -7.61 -11.21
C GLN A 114 10.07 -7.47 -12.59
N ASP A 115 10.23 -6.33 -13.28
CA ASP A 115 9.69 -6.16 -14.62
C ASP A 115 10.37 -7.11 -15.62
N GLU A 116 9.57 -7.73 -16.48
CA GLU A 116 10.03 -8.61 -17.55
C GLU A 116 11.07 -7.95 -18.46
N ARG A 117 10.97 -6.64 -18.68
CA ARG A 117 11.94 -5.88 -19.48
C ARG A 117 13.30 -5.87 -18.82
N TYR A 118 13.33 -5.64 -17.50
CA TYR A 118 14.56 -5.67 -16.72
C TYR A 118 15.19 -7.06 -16.74
N GLN A 119 14.38 -8.09 -16.52
CA GLN A 119 14.84 -9.49 -16.54
C GLN A 119 15.41 -9.88 -17.91
N ARG A 120 14.80 -9.43 -19.01
CA ARG A 120 15.32 -9.65 -20.36
C ARG A 120 16.67 -8.97 -20.59
N ASN A 121 16.80 -7.71 -20.18
CA ASN A 121 18.03 -6.96 -20.32
C ASN A 121 19.16 -7.51 -19.44
N LEU A 122 18.81 -8.02 -18.26
CA LEU A 122 19.74 -8.70 -17.37
C LEU A 122 20.27 -10.00 -18.00
N LYS A 123 19.39 -10.81 -18.60
CA LYS A 123 19.76 -12.04 -19.32
C LYS A 123 20.62 -11.77 -20.57
N SER A 124 20.49 -10.59 -21.17
CA SER A 124 21.26 -10.20 -22.35
C SER A 124 22.76 -9.98 -22.04
N GLY A 125 23.18 -10.03 -20.76
CA GLY A 125 24.59 -9.95 -20.38
C GLY A 125 25.21 -8.56 -20.55
N ARG A 126 24.40 -7.51 -20.63
CA ARG A 126 24.90 -6.12 -20.63
C ARG A 126 25.50 -5.80 -19.26
N GLY A 127 26.53 -4.96 -19.23
CA GLY A 127 27.15 -4.48 -17.99
C GLY A 127 26.13 -3.79 -17.07
N ARG A 128 26.50 -3.59 -15.80
CA ARG A 128 25.66 -2.85 -14.85
C ARG A 128 25.94 -1.35 -14.96
N TYR A 129 24.90 -0.54 -14.79
CA TYR A 129 24.98 0.91 -14.95
C TYR A 129 24.53 1.65 -13.69
N HIS A 130 25.23 2.73 -13.38
CA HIS A 130 24.80 3.73 -12.41
C HIS A 130 23.58 4.49 -12.94
N LEU A 131 22.88 5.22 -12.06
CA LEU A 131 21.71 6.01 -12.45
C LEU A 131 22.06 7.09 -13.48
N ASP A 132 23.30 7.61 -13.43
CA ASP A 132 23.84 8.60 -14.36
C ASP A 132 24.19 8.03 -15.75
N GLY A 133 24.08 6.72 -15.97
CA GLY A 133 24.42 6.07 -17.25
C GLY A 133 25.86 5.57 -17.34
N THR A 134 26.71 5.89 -16.36
CA THR A 134 28.07 5.36 -16.29
C THR A 134 28.04 3.85 -16.11
N ALA A 135 28.75 3.12 -16.97
CA ALA A 135 28.93 1.69 -16.82
C ALA A 135 29.86 1.40 -15.64
N VAL A 136 29.53 0.39 -14.83
CA VAL A 136 30.50 -0.16 -13.88
C VAL A 136 31.58 -0.87 -14.67
N SER A 137 32.77 -0.28 -14.67
CA SER A 137 33.99 -0.99 -15.04
C SER A 137 34.12 -2.18 -14.11
N GLY A 138 34.04 -3.39 -14.69
CA GLY A 138 34.52 -4.61 -14.04
C GLY A 138 36.04 -4.64 -14.00
#